data_AF-A0A0D2MXW0-F1
#
_entry.id   AF-A0A0D2MXW0-F1
#
_cell.length_a   1.000
_cell.length_b   1.000
_cell.length_c   1.000
_cell.angle_alpha   90.00
_cell.angle_beta   90.00
_cell.angle_gamma   90.00
#
_symmetry.space_group_name_H-M   'P 1'
#
loop_
_entity.id
_entity.type
_entity.pdbx_description
1 polymer ?
#
loop_
_entity_poly.entity_id
_entity_poly.type
_entity_poly.pdbx_seq_one_letter_code
_entity_poly.pdbx_strand_id
1 'polypeptide(L)'
;MQVRMGDPEMLAKIMQSDPYFFTQDNGAGSPLHFAVTYRQLDMAHHLLNNGAAVNQRDSQGWTPLHRAAHLAHLDGYLEIYEYLLSRGADPSILTDDYDPYLDPGRKTPIQVAPEDEDVRARLAHLELRYATVPKAPLPHPDVGDWWALYDYGPEVVTGWPADFTPPYPEVLKRQRDHATRAEERKQRKAALAAARDALAADGFSRPFAGPTASGPSKAADAAAQARDAPTGAARGAPRGKNAFLFPGQGSQAVGMIGEAAAQLPAVREMLEVAKTVLGYDMLELIQKGPKEKLDDTIYAQPALLVANLAAAEQLRARNPAAAAACGAAAGLSLGEYAALVVKIRAESMAAAGRAGSRPHGMLSVVGLPDGELEGICREAAEKLGPGTVCVVANYLFPTGRVVSGHLDALDWVQSAALEAGALKAARLAVSGAFHTSLMEPARAALESALASVKICAPQIPVWSNVTASPFPSDPDSIRKLLGRQLVEPVRWEATLVALTSPDDVNNAGTEGGRKLHELGPGQQIKSMVRRVSGDAWKAMVNASAS
;
A
#
# COMPACT_ATOMS: atom_id res chain seq x y z
N MET A 1 36.04 -28.44 -6.42
CA MET A 1 36.14 -28.30 -4.96
C MET A 1 34.72 -28.03 -4.46
N GLN A 2 34.07 -29.03 -3.86
CA GLN A 2 32.70 -28.90 -3.36
C GLN A 2 32.70 -27.91 -2.20
N VAL A 3 32.12 -26.74 -2.40
CA VAL A 3 31.96 -25.72 -1.35
C VAL A 3 30.83 -26.20 -0.44
N ARG A 4 31.17 -26.70 0.75
CA ARG A 4 30.19 -26.87 1.82
C ARG A 4 29.93 -25.48 2.41
N MET A 5 28.68 -25.00 2.37
CA MET A 5 28.27 -23.93 3.29
C MET A 5 28.50 -24.45 4.72
N GLY A 6 29.35 -23.78 5.50
CA GLY A 6 29.61 -24.16 6.89
C GLY A 6 31.04 -24.58 7.25
N ASP A 7 32.04 -24.37 6.40
CA ASP A 7 33.45 -24.65 6.74
C ASP A 7 34.00 -23.62 7.75
N PRO A 8 34.39 -24.01 8.98
CA PRO A 8 34.97 -23.09 9.96
C PRO A 8 36.25 -22.39 9.49
N GLU A 9 37.04 -23.02 8.62
CA GLU A 9 38.24 -22.40 8.05
C GLU A 9 37.89 -21.27 7.07
N MET A 10 36.79 -21.43 6.34
CA MET A 10 36.27 -20.40 5.44
C MET A 10 35.63 -19.26 6.22
N LEU A 11 34.91 -19.56 7.31
CA LEU A 11 34.43 -18.55 8.25
C LEU A 11 35.60 -17.74 8.81
N ALA A 12 36.68 -18.39 9.24
CA ALA A 12 37.87 -17.70 9.74
C ALA A 12 38.49 -16.75 8.69
N LYS A 13 38.46 -17.11 7.40
CA LYS A 13 38.88 -16.21 6.30
C LYS A 13 37.93 -15.04 6.09
N ILE A 14 36.62 -15.26 6.16
CA ILE A 14 35.61 -14.18 6.08
C ILE A 14 35.78 -13.20 7.24
N MET A 15 36.01 -13.72 8.44
CA MET A 15 36.26 -12.91 9.65
C MET A 15 37.56 -12.10 9.59
N GLN A 16 38.56 -12.52 8.80
CA GLN A 16 39.75 -11.71 8.55
C GLN A 16 39.46 -10.49 7.66
N SER A 17 38.46 -10.57 6.78
CA SER A 17 38.06 -9.46 5.90
C SER A 17 36.93 -8.59 6.45
N ASP A 18 36.00 -9.19 7.19
CA ASP A 18 34.90 -8.49 7.89
C ASP A 18 34.85 -8.98 9.34
N PRO A 19 35.42 -8.22 10.29
CA PRO A 19 35.47 -8.61 11.69
C PRO A 19 34.09 -8.60 12.34
N TYR A 20 33.03 -8.07 11.72
CA TYR A 20 31.70 -7.93 12.31
C TYR A 20 30.67 -8.91 11.74
N PHE A 21 31.08 -9.76 10.80
CA PHE A 21 30.21 -10.73 10.13
C PHE A 21 29.33 -11.54 11.10
N PHE A 22 29.86 -11.92 12.27
CA PHE A 22 29.21 -12.84 13.22
C PHE A 22 27.97 -12.27 13.94
N THR A 23 27.77 -10.94 13.93
CA THR A 23 26.59 -10.29 14.54
C THR A 23 25.65 -9.64 13.54
N GLN A 24 26.07 -9.43 12.28
CA GLN A 24 25.29 -8.73 11.26
C GLN A 24 23.94 -9.41 10.98
N ASP A 25 22.85 -8.64 11.03
CA ASP A 25 21.53 -9.10 10.60
C ASP A 25 21.22 -8.55 9.21
N ASN A 26 20.88 -9.43 8.26
CA ASN A 26 20.50 -9.05 6.90
C ASN A 26 18.98 -8.80 6.72
N GLY A 27 18.25 -8.68 7.83
CA GLY A 27 16.79 -8.56 7.86
C GLY A 27 16.07 -9.91 8.04
N ALA A 28 16.76 -11.03 7.86
CA ALA A 28 16.23 -12.39 8.06
C ALA A 28 16.89 -13.14 9.24
N GLY A 29 17.79 -12.49 9.98
CA GLY A 29 18.49 -13.02 11.15
C GLY A 29 20.01 -12.96 11.03
N SER A 30 20.68 -13.13 12.17
CA SER A 30 22.15 -13.18 12.26
C SER A 30 22.73 -14.53 11.77
N PRO A 31 24.06 -14.67 11.54
CA PRO A 31 24.67 -15.94 11.15
C PRO A 31 24.34 -17.11 12.08
N LEU A 32 24.11 -16.83 13.37
CA LEU A 32 23.69 -17.84 14.34
C LEU A 32 22.28 -18.38 14.04
N HIS A 33 21.36 -17.54 13.57
CA HIS A 33 20.04 -18.00 13.11
C HIS A 33 20.14 -18.93 11.91
N PHE A 34 21.03 -18.60 10.96
CA PHE A 34 21.27 -19.45 9.79
C PHE A 34 21.97 -20.76 10.17
N ALA A 35 22.96 -20.74 11.05
CA ALA A 35 23.62 -21.94 11.54
C ALA A 35 22.62 -22.90 12.19
N VAL A 36 21.68 -22.38 12.99
CA VAL A 36 20.57 -23.17 13.54
C VAL A 36 19.67 -23.71 12.43
N THR A 37 19.20 -22.84 11.51
CA THR A 37 18.27 -23.21 10.44
C THR A 37 18.82 -24.32 9.55
N TYR A 38 20.12 -24.28 9.24
CA TYR A 38 20.80 -25.28 8.41
C TYR A 38 21.39 -26.46 9.20
N ARG A 39 21.06 -26.58 10.49
CA ARG A 39 21.51 -27.67 11.39
C ARG A 39 23.04 -27.81 11.45
N GLN A 40 23.72 -26.68 11.58
CA GLN A 40 25.18 -26.60 11.63
C GLN A 40 25.65 -26.34 13.07
N LEU A 41 25.58 -27.37 13.92
CA LEU A 41 25.95 -27.25 15.34
C LEU A 41 27.39 -26.79 15.54
N ASP A 42 28.34 -27.30 14.76
CA ASP A 42 29.74 -26.88 14.82
C ASP A 42 29.89 -25.38 14.48
N MET A 43 29.14 -24.90 13.48
CA MET A 43 29.13 -23.49 13.10
C MET A 43 28.53 -22.62 14.21
N ALA A 44 27.41 -23.05 14.81
CA ALA A 44 26.81 -22.38 15.96
C ALA A 44 27.81 -22.32 17.15
N HIS A 45 28.55 -23.40 17.39
CA HIS A 45 29.61 -23.44 18.39
C HIS A 45 30.73 -22.44 18.12
N HIS A 46 31.21 -22.40 16.87
CA HIS A 46 32.24 -21.44 16.46
C HIS A 46 31.75 -19.99 16.58
N LEU A 47 30.53 -19.67 16.12
CA LEU A 47 29.97 -18.32 16.21
C LEU A 47 29.84 -17.84 17.66
N LEU A 48 29.32 -18.70 18.56
CA LEU A 48 29.17 -18.36 19.97
C LEU A 48 30.51 -18.20 20.70
N ASN A 49 31.54 -18.93 20.31
CA ASN A 49 32.89 -18.74 20.86
C ASN A 49 33.58 -17.48 20.33
N ASN A 50 33.11 -16.92 19.23
CA ASN A 50 33.63 -15.68 18.63
C ASN A 50 32.74 -14.46 18.93
N GLY A 51 31.85 -14.55 19.93
CA GLY A 51 31.11 -13.38 20.45
C GLY A 51 29.73 -13.17 19.84
N ALA A 52 29.19 -14.10 19.05
CA ALA A 52 27.79 -14.02 18.62
C ALA A 52 26.86 -14.05 19.83
N ALA A 53 25.87 -13.14 19.87
CA ALA A 53 24.93 -13.06 20.97
C ALA A 53 23.86 -14.16 20.85
N VAL A 54 23.84 -15.07 21.82
CA VAL A 54 22.92 -16.24 21.84
C VAL A 54 21.44 -15.84 21.86
N ASN A 55 21.13 -14.67 22.41
CA ASN A 55 19.78 -14.11 22.52
C ASN A 55 19.52 -12.95 21.53
N GLN A 56 20.35 -12.79 20.49
CA GLN A 56 20.08 -11.81 19.44
C GLN A 56 18.71 -12.07 18.80
N ARG A 57 17.95 -11.01 18.57
CA ARG A 57 16.63 -11.08 17.94
C ARG A 57 16.73 -10.66 16.48
N ASP A 58 16.05 -11.39 15.60
CA ASP A 58 15.85 -10.97 14.21
C ASP A 58 14.74 -9.91 14.08
N SER A 59 14.44 -9.49 12.85
CA SER A 59 13.41 -8.49 12.54
C SER A 59 11.98 -8.90 12.94
N GLN A 60 11.74 -10.18 13.24
CA GLN A 60 10.47 -10.71 13.74
C GLN A 60 10.50 -10.96 15.26
N GLY A 61 11.59 -10.57 15.92
CA GLY A 61 11.78 -10.78 17.34
C GLY A 61 12.17 -12.21 17.71
N TRP A 62 12.48 -13.08 16.74
CA TRP A 62 12.89 -14.46 16.99
C TRP A 62 14.34 -14.51 17.44
N THR A 63 14.63 -15.39 18.39
CA THR A 63 16.00 -15.75 18.76
C THR A 63 16.43 -17.04 18.05
N PRO A 64 17.73 -17.40 18.04
CA PRO A 64 18.18 -18.70 17.57
C PRO A 64 17.47 -19.88 18.28
N LEU A 65 17.08 -19.68 19.55
CA LEU A 65 16.32 -20.67 20.32
C LEU A 65 14.89 -20.87 19.76
N HIS A 66 14.22 -19.80 19.32
CA HIS A 66 12.92 -19.90 18.61
C HIS A 66 13.03 -20.70 17.31
N ARG A 67 14.09 -20.45 16.52
CA ARG A 67 14.34 -21.20 15.27
C ARG A 67 14.56 -22.69 15.56
N ALA A 68 15.32 -23.02 16.59
CA ALA A 68 15.55 -24.40 17.01
C ALA A 68 14.27 -25.09 17.49
N ALA A 69 13.42 -24.40 18.28
CA ALA A 69 12.13 -24.94 18.72
C ALA A 69 11.15 -25.17 17.56
N HIS A 70 11.04 -24.22 16.63
CA HIS A 70 10.18 -24.33 15.46
C HIS A 70 10.53 -25.55 14.58
N LEU A 71 11.82 -25.89 14.52
CA LEU A 71 12.36 -27.00 13.74
C LEU A 71 12.57 -28.28 14.57
N ALA A 72 12.16 -28.31 15.84
CA ALA A 72 12.46 -29.41 16.77
C ALA A 72 11.83 -30.77 16.41
N HIS A 73 10.88 -30.79 15.47
CA HIS A 73 10.31 -32.03 14.92
C HIS A 73 11.25 -32.74 13.94
N LEU A 74 12.32 -32.08 13.50
CA LEU A 74 13.34 -32.64 12.63
C LEU A 74 14.53 -33.15 13.45
N ASP A 75 15.18 -34.21 12.98
CA ASP A 75 16.36 -34.78 13.64
C ASP A 75 17.50 -33.77 13.79
N GLY A 76 18.14 -33.75 14.96
CA GLY A 76 19.30 -32.89 15.27
C GLY A 76 18.98 -31.51 15.84
N TYR A 77 17.71 -31.07 15.82
CA TYR A 77 17.33 -29.74 16.31
C TYR A 77 17.12 -29.68 17.82
N LEU A 78 16.78 -30.80 18.47
CA LEU A 78 16.72 -30.88 19.93
C LEU A 78 18.11 -30.77 20.55
N GLU A 79 19.13 -31.32 19.89
CA GLU A 79 20.54 -31.21 20.26
C GLU A 79 21.03 -29.76 20.11
N ILE A 80 20.61 -29.05 19.05
CA ILE A 80 20.90 -27.62 18.89
C ILE A 80 20.17 -26.80 19.94
N TYR A 81 18.91 -27.11 20.25
CA TYR A 81 18.13 -26.45 21.31
C TYR A 81 18.80 -26.61 22.68
N GLU A 82 19.16 -27.84 23.04
CA GLU A 82 19.92 -28.16 24.25
C GLU A 82 21.26 -27.43 24.31
N TYR A 83 21.99 -27.39 23.19
CA TYR A 83 23.25 -26.66 23.09
C TYR A 83 23.05 -25.16 23.35
N LEU A 84 22.07 -24.50 22.71
CA LEU A 84 21.78 -23.09 22.94
C LEU A 84 21.42 -22.80 24.41
N LEU A 85 20.60 -23.65 25.05
CA LEU A 85 20.31 -23.54 26.48
C LEU A 85 21.56 -23.66 27.35
N SER A 86 22.47 -24.59 27.02
CA SER A 86 23.76 -24.74 27.71
C SER A 86 24.67 -23.52 27.57
N ARG A 87 24.46 -22.72 26.50
CA ARG A 87 25.17 -21.46 26.23
C ARG A 87 24.45 -20.22 26.79
N GLY A 88 23.41 -20.42 27.60
CA GLY A 88 22.69 -19.35 28.29
C GLY A 88 21.54 -18.73 27.49
N ALA A 89 21.03 -19.40 26.45
CA ALA A 89 19.82 -18.95 25.76
C ALA A 89 18.63 -18.86 26.74
N ASP A 90 17.84 -17.79 26.63
CA ASP A 90 16.71 -17.52 27.51
C ASP A 90 15.38 -17.95 26.87
N PRO A 91 14.70 -18.99 27.40
CA PRO A 91 13.42 -19.46 26.87
C PRO A 91 12.24 -18.54 27.22
N SER A 92 12.43 -17.51 28.05
CA SER A 92 11.37 -16.56 28.40
C SER A 92 11.25 -15.39 27.42
N ILE A 93 12.21 -15.22 26.51
CA ILE A 93 12.16 -14.16 25.49
C ILE A 93 10.99 -14.41 24.56
N LEU A 94 10.24 -13.34 24.29
CA LEU A 94 9.06 -13.39 23.44
C LEU A 94 9.34 -12.86 22.03
N THR A 95 8.68 -13.46 21.03
CA THR A 95 8.62 -12.91 19.66
C THR A 95 7.89 -11.57 19.61
N ASP A 96 8.00 -10.87 18.48
CA ASP A 96 7.08 -9.76 18.19
C ASP A 96 5.74 -10.28 17.63
N ASP A 97 4.69 -9.48 17.76
CA ASP A 97 3.32 -9.82 17.33
C ASP A 97 3.12 -9.42 15.87
N TYR A 98 3.74 -10.19 14.97
CA TYR A 98 3.80 -9.87 13.53
C TYR A 98 2.57 -10.31 12.75
N ASP A 99 1.82 -11.30 13.23
CA ASP A 99 0.55 -11.76 12.64
C ASP A 99 -0.59 -11.77 13.68
N PRO A 100 -1.07 -10.58 14.10
CA PRO A 100 -2.13 -10.45 15.11
C PRO A 100 -3.50 -10.97 14.63
N TYR A 101 -3.60 -11.50 13.41
CA TYR A 101 -4.87 -11.92 12.80
C TYR A 101 -4.97 -13.43 12.59
N LEU A 102 -3.88 -14.12 12.23
CA LEU A 102 -3.87 -15.57 12.05
C LEU A 102 -3.32 -16.32 13.27
N ASP A 103 -2.36 -15.72 13.97
CA ASP A 103 -1.66 -16.38 15.07
C ASP A 103 -1.29 -15.36 16.17
N PRO A 104 -2.32 -14.80 16.84
CA PRO A 104 -2.15 -13.61 17.66
C PRO A 104 -1.32 -13.89 18.91
N GLY A 105 -0.47 -12.92 19.23
CA GLY A 105 0.23 -12.85 20.50
C GLY A 105 1.71 -13.19 20.40
N ARG A 106 2.46 -12.65 21.36
CA ARG A 106 3.89 -12.89 21.48
C ARG A 106 4.14 -14.27 22.07
N LYS A 107 5.08 -15.01 21.49
CA LYS A 107 5.29 -16.43 21.80
C LYS A 107 6.68 -16.67 22.38
N THR A 108 6.78 -17.64 23.28
CA THR A 108 8.06 -18.23 23.71
C THR A 108 8.55 -19.24 22.67
N PRO A 109 9.82 -19.71 22.75
CA PRO A 109 10.33 -20.76 21.87
C PRO A 109 9.46 -22.02 21.85
N ILE A 110 9.00 -22.54 22.99
CA ILE A 110 8.11 -23.71 23.03
C ILE A 110 6.77 -23.45 22.33
N GLN A 111 6.24 -22.23 22.41
CA GLN A 111 4.95 -21.88 21.80
C GLN A 111 5.03 -21.77 20.27
N VAL A 112 6.21 -21.52 19.70
CA VAL A 112 6.44 -21.55 18.23
C VAL A 112 6.79 -22.94 17.70
N ALA A 113 7.05 -23.90 18.59
CA ALA A 113 7.27 -25.29 18.22
C ALA A 113 6.00 -25.91 17.61
N PRO A 114 6.13 -26.92 16.73
CA PRO A 114 5.00 -27.66 16.16
C PRO A 114 4.01 -28.12 17.22
N GLU A 115 2.74 -28.29 16.84
CA GLU A 115 1.69 -28.84 17.70
C GLU A 115 1.83 -30.37 17.89
N ASP A 116 3.02 -30.80 18.30
CA ASP A 116 3.35 -32.16 18.66
C ASP A 116 3.65 -32.21 20.17
N GLU A 117 2.85 -32.98 20.92
CA GLU A 117 2.95 -33.07 22.38
C GLU A 117 4.29 -33.68 22.84
N ASP A 118 4.86 -34.64 22.11
CA ASP A 118 6.14 -35.26 22.48
C ASP A 118 7.28 -34.26 22.29
N VAL A 119 7.29 -33.56 21.15
CA VAL A 119 8.30 -32.53 20.87
C VAL A 119 8.24 -31.42 21.92
N ARG A 120 7.05 -30.90 22.24
CA ARG A 120 6.89 -29.85 23.25
C ARG A 120 7.27 -30.34 24.65
N ALA A 121 6.95 -31.58 25.02
CA ALA A 121 7.34 -32.16 26.29
C ALA A 121 8.87 -32.30 26.41
N ARG A 122 9.54 -32.72 25.34
CA ARG A 122 11.01 -32.83 25.29
C ARG A 122 11.69 -31.47 25.40
N LEU A 123 11.17 -30.45 24.70
CA LEU A 123 11.66 -29.07 24.84
C LEU A 123 11.47 -28.54 26.27
N ALA A 124 10.30 -28.75 26.88
CA ALA A 124 10.02 -28.35 28.26
C ALA A 124 10.96 -29.03 29.27
N HIS A 125 11.26 -30.32 29.05
CA HIS A 125 12.22 -31.05 29.88
C HIS A 125 13.64 -30.48 29.77
N LEU A 126 14.06 -30.07 28.56
CA LEU A 126 15.34 -29.39 28.36
C LEU A 126 15.38 -28.04 29.07
N GLU A 127 14.33 -27.23 28.99
CA GLU A 127 14.26 -25.95 29.71
C GLU A 127 14.38 -26.13 31.23
N LEU A 128 13.72 -27.14 31.80
CA LEU A 128 13.83 -27.48 33.22
C LEU A 128 15.24 -27.95 33.59
N ARG A 129 15.85 -28.80 32.75
CA ARG A 129 17.22 -29.30 32.96
C ARG A 129 18.23 -28.16 33.00
N TYR A 130 18.07 -27.15 32.15
CA TYR A 130 18.98 -26.02 32.02
C TYR A 130 18.47 -24.75 32.73
N ALA A 131 17.49 -24.88 33.64
CA ALA A 131 16.93 -23.74 34.37
C ALA A 131 17.98 -23.03 35.26
N THR A 132 18.96 -23.77 35.77
CA THR A 132 20.04 -23.24 36.63
C THR A 132 21.19 -22.61 35.85
N VAL A 133 21.25 -22.79 34.53
CA VAL A 133 22.28 -22.15 33.69
C VAL A 133 22.00 -20.66 33.59
N PRO A 134 22.96 -19.78 33.96
CA PRO A 134 22.81 -18.34 33.85
C PRO A 134 22.39 -17.92 32.44
N LYS A 135 21.35 -17.09 32.33
CA LYS A 135 20.84 -16.60 31.06
C LYS A 135 21.67 -15.42 30.58
N ALA A 136 22.06 -15.45 29.32
CA ALA A 136 22.73 -14.32 28.68
C ALA A 136 21.74 -13.16 28.56
N PRO A 137 22.20 -11.90 28.71
CA PRO A 137 21.31 -10.76 28.55
C PRO A 137 20.78 -10.66 27.12
N LEU A 138 19.63 -10.02 26.95
CA LEU A 138 19.16 -9.60 25.64
C LEU A 138 20.12 -8.51 25.12
N PRO A 139 20.77 -8.69 23.95
CA PRO A 139 21.70 -7.68 23.45
C PRO A 139 20.95 -6.44 22.95
N HIS A 140 21.67 -5.33 22.82
CA HIS A 140 21.14 -4.11 22.21
C HIS A 140 20.58 -4.40 20.80
N PRO A 141 19.44 -3.82 20.39
CA PRO A 141 18.87 -4.06 19.06
C PRO A 141 19.84 -3.79 17.90
N ASP A 142 20.68 -2.75 18.05
CA ASP A 142 21.68 -2.38 17.04
C ASP A 142 22.92 -3.28 17.01
N VAL A 143 22.99 -4.35 17.82
CA VAL A 143 24.10 -5.31 17.77
C VAL A 143 24.22 -5.99 16.41
N GLY A 144 23.14 -6.02 15.62
CA GLY A 144 23.12 -6.50 14.24
C GLY A 144 23.10 -5.41 13.17
N ASP A 145 23.11 -4.13 13.56
CA ASP A 145 23.08 -3.01 12.63
C ASP A 145 24.48 -2.72 12.07
N TRP A 146 24.58 -2.71 10.74
CA TRP A 146 25.84 -2.54 10.04
C TRP A 146 26.50 -1.18 10.33
N TRP A 147 25.72 -0.11 10.43
CA TRP A 147 26.25 1.23 10.69
C TRP A 147 26.75 1.36 12.12
N ALA A 148 25.96 0.89 13.09
CA ALA A 148 26.35 0.91 14.50
C ALA A 148 27.66 0.15 14.74
N LEU A 149 27.81 -1.03 14.14
CA LEU A 149 29.01 -1.86 14.30
C LEU A 149 30.26 -1.24 13.67
N TYR A 150 30.14 -0.63 12.48
CA TYR A 150 31.28 -0.02 11.79
C TYR A 150 31.69 1.34 12.38
N ASP A 151 30.74 2.14 12.88
CA ASP A 151 31.03 3.47 13.42
C ASP A 151 31.49 3.44 14.89
N TYR A 152 30.96 2.52 15.70
CA TYR A 152 31.22 2.47 17.14
C TYR A 152 31.98 1.22 17.59
N GLY A 153 31.96 0.15 16.81
CA GLY A 153 32.59 -1.12 17.15
C GLY A 153 31.71 -2.01 18.06
N PRO A 154 31.86 -3.34 17.96
CA PRO A 154 30.99 -4.31 18.63
C PRO A 154 31.06 -4.24 20.15
N GLU A 155 32.23 -3.96 20.73
CA GLU A 155 32.39 -3.83 22.19
C GLU A 155 31.62 -2.63 22.75
N VAL A 156 31.55 -1.54 22.00
CA VAL A 156 30.82 -0.33 22.41
C VAL A 156 29.32 -0.54 22.25
N VAL A 157 28.89 -1.10 21.10
CA VAL A 157 27.47 -1.37 20.80
C VAL A 157 26.87 -2.38 21.78
N THR A 158 27.62 -3.43 22.12
CA THR A 158 27.17 -4.42 23.12
C THR A 158 27.07 -3.87 24.54
N GLY A 159 27.81 -2.79 24.84
CA GLY A 159 27.75 -2.07 26.11
C GLY A 159 26.65 -1.01 26.19
N TRP A 160 25.89 -0.78 25.11
CA TRP A 160 24.83 0.23 25.11
C TRP A 160 23.66 -0.15 26.01
N PRO A 161 23.11 0.81 26.79
CA PRO A 161 21.83 0.65 27.46
C PRO A 161 20.74 0.27 26.45
N ALA A 162 19.78 -0.58 26.83
CA ALA A 162 18.76 -1.08 25.90
C ALA A 162 17.87 0.02 25.26
N ASP A 163 17.81 1.20 25.87
CA ASP A 163 17.08 2.39 25.41
C ASP A 163 17.98 3.43 24.73
N PHE A 164 19.28 3.17 24.64
CA PHE A 164 20.23 4.09 24.05
C PHE A 164 20.11 4.11 22.53
N THR A 165 19.65 5.23 21.99
CA THR A 165 19.66 5.44 20.54
C THR A 165 20.92 6.21 20.16
N PRO A 166 21.87 5.61 19.43
CA PRO A 166 23.07 6.32 19.02
C PRO A 166 22.71 7.51 18.11
N PRO A 167 23.34 8.68 18.30
CA PRO A 167 23.11 9.82 17.44
C PRO A 167 23.84 9.58 16.12
N TYR A 168 23.21 8.88 15.18
CA TYR A 168 23.75 8.66 13.85
C TYR A 168 24.20 10.01 13.25
N PRO A 169 25.42 10.15 12.71
CA PRO A 169 25.94 11.41 12.17
C PRO A 169 25.02 12.07 11.15
N GLU A 170 24.26 11.27 10.39
CA GLU A 170 23.21 11.76 9.49
C GLU A 170 22.02 12.38 10.21
N VAL A 171 21.59 11.84 11.36
CA VAL A 171 20.49 12.36 12.16
C VAL A 171 20.87 13.70 12.78
N LEU A 172 22.10 13.83 13.29
CA LEU A 172 22.62 15.11 13.79
C LEU A 172 22.74 16.16 12.67
N LYS A 173 23.20 15.75 11.49
CA LYS A 173 23.23 16.62 10.30
C LYS A 173 21.82 17.08 9.92
N ARG A 174 20.85 16.17 9.86
CA ARG A 174 19.43 16.47 9.58
C ARG A 174 18.83 17.42 10.63
N GLN A 175 19.15 17.25 11.91
CA GLN A 175 18.70 18.15 12.99
C GLN A 175 19.28 19.55 12.86
N ARG A 176 20.58 19.67 12.54
CA ARG A 176 21.23 20.96 12.29
C ARG A 176 20.62 21.66 11.08
N ASP A 177 20.46 20.94 9.97
CA ASP A 177 19.87 21.47 8.74
C ASP A 177 18.41 21.89 8.96
N HIS A 178 17.65 21.14 9.76
CA HIS A 178 16.28 21.50 10.16
C HIS A 178 16.24 22.79 11.01
N ALA A 179 17.14 22.95 11.98
CA ALA A 179 17.23 24.16 12.79
C ALA A 179 17.60 25.40 11.93
N THR A 180 18.53 25.24 10.99
CA THR A 180 18.89 26.31 10.04
C THR A 180 17.70 26.70 9.16
N ARG A 181 16.97 25.73 8.59
CA ARG A 181 15.79 25.98 7.75
C ARG A 181 14.62 26.60 8.54
N ALA A 182 14.45 26.26 9.81
CA ALA A 182 13.44 26.87 10.68
C ALA A 182 13.71 28.36 10.91
N GLU A 183 14.98 28.72 11.10
CA GLU A 183 15.39 30.12 11.23
C GLU A 183 15.24 30.88 9.90
N GLU A 184 15.60 30.27 8.77
CA GLU A 184 15.37 30.83 7.43
C GLU A 184 13.87 31.06 7.16
N ARG A 185 13.00 30.13 7.55
CA ARG A 185 11.53 30.28 7.43
C ARG A 185 11.00 31.42 8.30
N LYS A 186 11.54 31.59 9.51
CA LYS A 186 11.20 32.69 10.42
C LYS A 186 11.62 34.03 9.83
N GLN A 187 12.83 34.12 9.27
CA GLN A 187 13.34 35.30 8.59
C GLN A 187 12.52 35.64 7.33
N ARG A 188 12.18 34.63 6.51
CA ARG A 188 11.34 34.83 5.31
C ARG A 188 9.93 35.29 5.67
N LYS A 189 9.34 34.76 6.73
CA LYS A 189 8.03 35.21 7.24
C LYS A 189 8.08 36.65 7.75
N ALA A 190 9.14 37.02 8.46
CA ALA A 190 9.35 38.40 8.91
C ALA A 190 9.55 39.36 7.71
N ALA A 191 10.32 38.96 6.70
CA ALA A 191 10.52 39.74 5.48
C ALA A 191 9.23 39.93 4.68
N LEU A 192 8.40 38.89 4.55
CA LEU A 192 7.08 38.97 3.92
C LEU A 192 6.11 39.87 4.69
N ALA A 193 6.13 39.82 6.03
CA ALA A 193 5.34 40.72 6.86
C ALA A 193 5.78 42.19 6.68
N ALA A 194 7.09 42.45 6.72
CA ALA A 194 7.65 43.78 6.48
C ALA A 194 7.33 44.31 5.07
N ALA A 195 7.41 43.46 4.04
CA ALA A 195 7.03 43.81 2.67
C ALA A 195 5.53 44.13 2.55
N ARG A 196 4.67 43.39 3.24
CA ARG A 196 3.22 43.65 3.30
C ARG A 196 2.92 44.97 3.99
N ASP A 197 3.62 45.27 5.08
CA ASP A 197 3.42 46.51 5.83
C ASP A 197 3.98 47.72 5.05
N ALA A 198 5.08 47.55 4.30
CA ALA A 198 5.59 48.56 3.37
C ALA A 198 4.61 48.83 2.20
N LEU A 199 4.02 47.77 1.63
CA LEU A 199 3.00 47.89 0.57
C LEU A 199 1.73 48.61 1.07
N ALA A 200 1.40 48.46 2.36
CA ALA A 200 0.31 49.18 3.01
C ALA A 200 0.65 50.66 3.29
N ALA A 201 1.93 50.99 3.52
CA ALA A 201 2.41 52.35 3.73
C ALA A 201 2.50 53.16 2.40
N ASP A 202 2.76 52.52 1.27
CA ASP A 202 2.85 53.13 -0.07
C ASP A 202 1.48 53.51 -0.69
N GLY A 203 0.39 53.49 0.09
CA GLY A 203 -0.88 54.12 -0.29
C GLY A 203 -1.72 53.37 -1.34
N PHE A 204 -1.38 52.13 -1.71
CA PHE A 204 -2.25 51.27 -2.51
C PHE A 204 -3.35 50.64 -1.64
N SER A 205 -4.31 51.48 -1.24
CA SER A 205 -5.58 51.05 -0.65
C SER A 205 -6.68 51.10 -1.71
N ARG A 206 -7.20 49.93 -2.13
CA ARG A 206 -8.64 49.79 -2.40
C ARG A 206 -9.15 48.37 -2.11
N PRO A 207 -10.29 48.25 -1.40
CA PRO A 207 -11.06 47.02 -1.27
C PRO A 207 -12.08 46.92 -2.42
N PHE A 208 -12.39 45.70 -2.89
CA PHE A 208 -13.55 45.47 -3.75
C PHE A 208 -14.61 44.68 -2.98
N ALA A 209 -15.62 45.39 -2.49
CA ALA A 209 -16.92 44.84 -2.10
C ALA A 209 -17.86 44.88 -3.31
N GLY A 210 -18.67 43.84 -3.50
CA GLY A 210 -19.55 43.67 -4.66
C GLY A 210 -20.72 44.68 -4.74
N PRO A 211 -21.36 44.81 -5.91
CA PRO A 211 -22.60 45.58 -6.05
C PRO A 211 -23.85 44.68 -5.94
N THR A 212 -24.82 45.13 -5.16
CA THR A 212 -26.18 44.58 -5.10
C THR A 212 -27.08 45.14 -6.21
N ALA A 213 -27.79 44.23 -6.88
CA ALA A 213 -28.96 44.31 -7.77
C ALA A 213 -29.53 45.68 -8.24
N SER A 214 -29.62 45.87 -9.56
CA SER A 214 -30.86 46.10 -10.34
C SER A 214 -30.51 46.23 -11.84
N GLY A 215 -31.23 45.50 -12.72
CA GLY A 215 -30.94 45.40 -14.17
C GLY A 215 -31.37 46.63 -15.00
N PRO A 216 -31.48 46.55 -16.36
CA PRO A 216 -31.23 45.41 -17.25
C PRO A 216 -30.31 45.70 -18.47
N SER A 217 -29.97 44.62 -19.19
CA SER A 217 -29.77 44.54 -20.65
C SER A 217 -28.39 44.84 -21.29
N LYS A 218 -27.82 43.73 -21.82
CA LYS A 218 -27.04 43.58 -23.08
C LYS A 218 -25.55 43.95 -23.07
N ALA A 219 -24.72 42.96 -22.69
CA ALA A 219 -23.64 42.39 -23.51
C ALA A 219 -22.76 41.48 -22.62
N ALA A 220 -23.14 40.20 -22.51
CA ALA A 220 -22.32 39.15 -21.90
C ALA A 220 -22.69 37.80 -22.52
N ASP A 221 -22.25 37.58 -23.75
CA ASP A 221 -22.19 36.27 -24.40
C ASP A 221 -20.71 35.87 -24.50
N ALA A 222 -20.30 34.84 -23.74
CA ALA A 222 -19.16 33.93 -24.00
C ALA A 222 -18.65 33.14 -22.76
N ALA A 223 -19.39 33.07 -21.64
CA ALA A 223 -19.04 32.18 -20.51
C ALA A 223 -20.26 31.56 -19.83
N ALA A 224 -21.25 31.14 -20.63
CA ALA A 224 -22.42 30.39 -20.19
C ALA A 224 -22.81 29.32 -21.22
N GLN A 225 -22.02 28.23 -21.31
CA GLN A 225 -22.44 26.96 -21.92
C GLN A 225 -21.85 25.79 -21.13
N ALA A 226 -22.42 25.54 -19.95
CA ALA A 226 -22.37 24.25 -19.25
C ALA A 226 -23.41 24.20 -18.09
N ARG A 227 -24.57 24.82 -18.30
CA ARG A 227 -25.76 24.67 -17.45
C ARG A 227 -26.97 24.35 -18.31
N ASP A 228 -26.87 23.24 -19.02
CA ASP A 228 -28.02 22.41 -19.35
C ASP A 228 -27.72 21.05 -18.72
N ALA A 229 -28.14 20.91 -17.46
CA ALA A 229 -28.47 19.58 -16.97
C ALA A 229 -29.70 19.14 -17.76
N PRO A 230 -29.70 18.00 -18.47
CA PRO A 230 -30.94 17.45 -18.95
C PRO A 230 -31.79 17.15 -17.72
N THR A 231 -32.83 17.95 -17.53
CA THR A 231 -33.96 17.68 -16.64
C THR A 231 -34.72 16.49 -17.23
N GLY A 232 -34.13 15.32 -17.03
CA GLY A 232 -34.64 14.02 -17.42
C GLY A 232 -34.19 13.00 -16.38
N ALA A 233 -34.27 13.36 -15.10
CA ALA A 233 -34.19 12.36 -14.03
C ALA A 233 -35.29 11.34 -14.30
N ALA A 234 -34.87 10.11 -14.61
CA ALA A 234 -35.76 8.96 -14.60
C ALA A 234 -36.38 8.85 -13.19
N ARG A 235 -37.57 9.44 -13.03
CA ARG A 235 -38.45 9.19 -11.90
C ARG A 235 -38.80 7.70 -11.94
N GLY A 236 -38.33 6.93 -10.97
CA GLY A 236 -38.96 5.64 -10.66
C GLY A 236 -38.09 4.44 -10.31
N ALA A 237 -36.77 4.53 -10.12
CA ALA A 237 -36.01 3.39 -9.58
C ALA A 237 -35.97 3.43 -8.03
N PRO A 238 -36.32 2.33 -7.33
CA PRO A 238 -36.22 2.28 -5.87
C PRO A 238 -34.75 2.47 -5.46
N ARG A 239 -34.48 3.54 -4.70
CA ARG A 239 -33.12 3.92 -4.30
C ARG A 239 -32.65 2.98 -3.19
N GLY A 240 -32.00 1.89 -3.59
CA GLY A 240 -31.39 0.95 -2.66
C GLY A 240 -30.48 1.66 -1.65
N LYS A 241 -30.47 1.19 -0.40
CA LYS A 241 -29.71 1.80 0.71
C LYS A 241 -28.22 1.48 0.68
N ASN A 242 -27.80 0.52 -0.15
CA ASN A 242 -26.43 0.05 -0.22
C ASN A 242 -25.65 0.72 -1.37
N ALA A 243 -24.35 0.92 -1.20
CA ALA A 243 -23.41 1.29 -2.26
C ALA A 243 -22.33 0.21 -2.40
N PHE A 244 -22.10 -0.24 -3.64
CA PHE A 244 -21.12 -1.28 -3.94
C PHE A 244 -19.81 -0.64 -4.41
N LEU A 245 -18.74 -0.94 -3.71
CA LEU A 245 -17.42 -0.37 -3.90
C LEU A 245 -16.45 -1.46 -4.37
N PHE A 246 -15.81 -1.24 -5.51
CA PHE A 246 -14.91 -2.22 -6.12
C PHE A 246 -13.44 -1.76 -5.97
N PRO A 247 -12.58 -2.54 -5.30
CA PRO A 247 -11.18 -2.17 -5.09
C PRO A 247 -10.40 -2.17 -6.40
N GLY A 248 -9.29 -1.42 -6.40
CA GLY A 248 -8.42 -1.21 -7.56
C GLY A 248 -7.13 -2.03 -7.49
N GLN A 249 -6.21 -1.75 -8.42
CA GLN A 249 -4.89 -2.39 -8.43
C GLN A 249 -4.15 -2.15 -7.10
N GLY A 250 -3.47 -3.19 -6.61
CA GLY A 250 -2.82 -3.24 -5.30
C GLY A 250 -3.58 -4.06 -4.25
N SER A 251 -4.82 -4.47 -4.50
CA SER A 251 -5.58 -5.39 -3.62
C SER A 251 -5.54 -6.85 -4.07
N GLN A 252 -4.92 -7.16 -5.22
CA GLN A 252 -4.85 -8.52 -5.72
C GLN A 252 -4.09 -9.44 -4.77
N ALA A 253 -4.59 -10.65 -4.59
CA ALA A 253 -4.01 -11.67 -3.73
C ALA A 253 -4.20 -13.06 -4.34
N VAL A 254 -3.23 -13.96 -4.08
CA VAL A 254 -3.43 -15.38 -4.38
C VAL A 254 -4.55 -15.90 -3.48
N GLY A 255 -5.46 -16.68 -4.05
CA GLY A 255 -6.68 -17.16 -3.40
C GLY A 255 -7.83 -16.14 -3.37
N MET A 256 -7.75 -15.01 -4.09
CA MET A 256 -8.83 -14.00 -4.07
C MET A 256 -10.17 -14.47 -4.65
N ILE A 257 -10.20 -15.62 -5.32
CA ILE A 257 -11.42 -16.36 -5.66
C ILE A 257 -11.27 -17.78 -5.09
N GLY A 258 -11.97 -18.05 -3.99
CA GLY A 258 -12.01 -19.35 -3.34
C GLY A 258 -12.86 -20.36 -4.10
N GLU A 259 -12.75 -21.62 -3.72
CA GLU A 259 -13.45 -22.74 -4.38
C GLU A 259 -14.96 -22.53 -4.42
N ALA A 260 -15.57 -22.11 -3.30
CA ALA A 260 -17.01 -21.90 -3.22
C ALA A 260 -17.52 -20.81 -4.19
N ALA A 261 -16.78 -19.70 -4.32
CA ALA A 261 -17.12 -18.65 -5.27
C ALA A 261 -16.91 -19.12 -6.71
N ALA A 262 -15.80 -19.83 -6.97
CA ALA A 262 -15.47 -20.37 -8.28
C ALA A 262 -16.51 -21.37 -8.79
N GLN A 263 -17.28 -22.05 -7.92
CA GLN A 263 -18.34 -22.97 -8.31
C GLN A 263 -19.69 -22.31 -8.63
N LEU A 264 -19.87 -21.01 -8.33
CA LEU A 264 -21.10 -20.30 -8.69
C LEU A 264 -21.28 -20.28 -10.22
N PRO A 265 -22.46 -20.61 -10.77
CA PRO A 265 -22.65 -20.72 -12.22
C PRO A 265 -22.21 -19.48 -13.00
N ALA A 266 -22.56 -18.29 -12.51
CA ALA A 266 -22.15 -17.03 -13.12
C ALA A 266 -20.63 -16.81 -13.07
N VAL A 267 -19.96 -17.23 -11.98
CA VAL A 267 -18.51 -17.09 -11.83
C VAL A 267 -17.78 -18.06 -12.74
N ARG A 268 -18.26 -19.30 -12.87
CA ARG A 268 -17.73 -20.28 -13.83
C ARG A 268 -17.81 -19.75 -15.25
N GLU A 269 -18.94 -19.20 -15.65
CA GLU A 269 -19.11 -18.60 -16.97
C GLU A 269 -18.13 -17.43 -17.18
N MET A 270 -17.98 -16.53 -16.20
CA MET A 270 -17.02 -15.43 -16.27
C MET A 270 -15.57 -15.92 -16.42
N LEU A 271 -15.20 -16.99 -15.71
CA LEU A 271 -13.85 -17.58 -15.79
C LEU A 271 -13.59 -18.26 -17.13
N GLU A 272 -14.59 -18.94 -17.70
CA GLU A 272 -14.47 -19.55 -19.04
C GLU A 272 -14.37 -18.50 -20.16
N VAL A 273 -15.16 -17.42 -20.06
CA VAL A 273 -15.05 -16.27 -20.96
C VAL A 273 -13.67 -15.62 -20.83
N ALA A 274 -13.20 -15.40 -19.59
CA ALA A 274 -11.88 -14.83 -19.35
C ALA A 274 -10.77 -15.72 -19.92
N LYS A 275 -10.84 -17.03 -19.74
CA LYS A 275 -9.91 -18.02 -20.29
C LYS A 275 -9.85 -17.95 -21.81
N THR A 276 -11.01 -17.86 -22.46
CA THR A 276 -11.13 -17.74 -23.93
C THR A 276 -10.51 -16.43 -24.44
N VAL A 277 -10.80 -15.31 -23.78
CA VAL A 277 -10.37 -13.96 -24.21
C VAL A 277 -8.87 -13.72 -23.94
N LEU A 278 -8.36 -14.24 -22.83
CA LEU A 278 -6.99 -14.01 -22.38
C LEU A 278 -6.02 -15.08 -22.85
N GLY A 279 -6.51 -16.28 -23.19
CA GLY A 279 -5.70 -17.40 -23.68
C GLY A 279 -4.92 -18.13 -22.58
N TYR A 280 -5.25 -17.92 -21.30
CA TYR A 280 -4.66 -18.64 -20.17
C TYR A 280 -5.69 -18.90 -19.08
N ASP A 281 -5.42 -19.86 -18.20
CA ASP A 281 -6.29 -20.17 -17.07
C ASP A 281 -6.10 -19.15 -15.93
N MET A 282 -7.02 -18.18 -15.86
CA MET A 282 -6.99 -17.16 -14.82
C MET A 282 -7.27 -17.74 -13.44
N LEU A 283 -8.15 -18.75 -13.32
CA LEU A 283 -8.48 -19.33 -12.02
C LEU A 283 -7.24 -20.00 -11.42
N GLU A 284 -6.49 -20.73 -12.24
CA GLU A 284 -5.23 -21.34 -11.82
C GLU A 284 -4.23 -20.28 -11.32
N LEU A 285 -4.05 -19.19 -12.07
CA LEU A 285 -3.19 -18.08 -11.65
C LEU A 285 -3.67 -17.44 -10.34
N ILE A 286 -4.98 -17.22 -10.20
CA ILE A 286 -5.58 -16.62 -9.00
C ILE A 286 -5.39 -17.54 -7.79
N GLN A 287 -5.61 -18.85 -7.92
CA GLN A 287 -5.57 -19.78 -6.79
C GLN A 287 -4.16 -20.21 -6.40
N LYS A 288 -3.25 -20.34 -7.37
CA LYS A 288 -1.93 -20.98 -7.16
C LYS A 288 -0.74 -20.06 -7.39
N GLY A 289 -0.91 -18.89 -8.01
CA GLY A 289 0.19 -17.98 -8.29
C GLY A 289 1.16 -18.52 -9.37
N PRO A 290 2.37 -17.94 -9.52
CA PRO A 290 3.11 -17.15 -8.53
C PRO A 290 2.58 -15.73 -8.35
N LYS A 291 2.74 -15.17 -7.14
CA LYS A 291 2.21 -13.84 -6.77
C LYS A 291 2.81 -12.72 -7.63
N GLU A 292 4.09 -12.83 -7.97
CA GLU A 292 4.82 -11.85 -8.77
C GLU A 292 4.20 -11.70 -10.16
N LYS A 293 3.74 -12.81 -10.74
CA LYS A 293 3.01 -12.81 -12.02
C LYS A 293 1.63 -12.17 -11.88
N LEU A 294 0.93 -12.45 -10.77
CA LEU A 294 -0.36 -11.82 -10.48
C LEU A 294 -0.24 -10.31 -10.23
N ASP A 295 0.90 -9.84 -9.72
CA ASP A 295 1.16 -8.41 -9.47
C ASP A 295 1.50 -7.62 -10.75
N ASP A 296 1.91 -8.28 -11.84
CA ASP A 296 2.09 -7.61 -13.13
C ASP A 296 0.74 -7.09 -13.66
N THR A 297 0.72 -5.83 -14.08
CA THR A 297 -0.46 -5.07 -14.50
C THR A 297 -1.29 -5.80 -15.56
N ILE A 298 -0.64 -6.53 -16.48
CA ILE A 298 -1.35 -7.26 -17.54
C ILE A 298 -2.20 -8.44 -17.01
N TYR A 299 -1.84 -9.00 -15.85
CA TYR A 299 -2.58 -10.08 -15.18
C TYR A 299 -3.43 -9.54 -14.03
N ALA A 300 -2.90 -8.59 -13.24
CA ALA A 300 -3.56 -8.01 -12.08
C ALA A 300 -4.91 -7.39 -12.44
N GLN A 301 -4.97 -6.61 -13.53
CA GLN A 301 -6.19 -5.92 -13.92
C GLN A 301 -7.34 -6.86 -14.32
N PRO A 302 -7.15 -7.80 -15.27
CA PRO A 302 -8.22 -8.74 -15.59
C PRO A 302 -8.56 -9.67 -14.40
N ALA A 303 -7.59 -10.05 -13.58
CA ALA A 303 -7.84 -10.91 -12.41
C ALA A 303 -8.67 -10.18 -11.33
N LEU A 304 -8.34 -8.93 -11.00
CA LEU A 304 -9.10 -8.12 -10.04
C LEU A 304 -10.52 -7.87 -10.51
N LEU A 305 -10.71 -7.61 -11.80
CA LEU A 305 -12.04 -7.46 -12.36
C LEU A 305 -12.90 -8.70 -12.10
N VAL A 306 -12.40 -9.89 -12.47
CA VAL A 306 -13.15 -11.12 -12.29
C VAL A 306 -13.38 -11.41 -10.80
N ALA A 307 -12.41 -11.13 -9.93
CA ALA A 307 -12.56 -11.26 -8.49
C ALA A 307 -13.63 -10.32 -7.91
N ASN A 308 -13.67 -9.06 -8.37
CA ASN A 308 -14.67 -8.07 -7.99
C ASN A 308 -16.10 -8.49 -8.39
N LEU A 309 -16.25 -9.01 -9.63
CA LEU A 309 -17.53 -9.53 -10.11
C LEU A 309 -17.92 -10.83 -9.39
N ALA A 310 -16.96 -11.71 -9.11
CA ALA A 310 -17.18 -12.93 -8.33
C ALA A 310 -17.64 -12.61 -6.90
N ALA A 311 -17.09 -11.56 -6.29
CA ALA A 311 -17.52 -11.09 -4.97
C ALA A 311 -18.95 -10.55 -5.00
N ALA A 312 -19.34 -9.85 -6.06
CA ALA A 312 -20.73 -9.41 -6.25
C ALA A 312 -21.70 -10.60 -6.40
N GLU A 313 -21.31 -11.62 -7.18
CA GLU A 313 -22.09 -12.86 -7.33
C GLU A 313 -22.18 -13.65 -6.03
N GLN A 314 -21.09 -13.70 -5.26
CA GLN A 314 -21.08 -14.36 -3.97
C GLN A 314 -21.96 -13.63 -2.95
N LEU A 315 -21.95 -12.28 -2.94
CA LEU A 315 -22.89 -11.49 -2.14
C LEU A 315 -24.33 -11.76 -2.57
N ARG A 316 -24.62 -11.83 -3.88
CA ARG A 316 -25.95 -12.15 -4.40
C ARG A 316 -26.42 -13.53 -3.96
N ALA A 317 -25.53 -14.52 -3.91
CA ALA A 317 -25.85 -15.86 -3.43
C ALA A 317 -26.07 -15.91 -1.90
N ARG A 318 -25.23 -15.23 -1.11
CA ARG A 318 -25.27 -15.28 0.36
C ARG A 318 -26.32 -14.34 0.98
N ASN A 319 -26.55 -13.19 0.37
CA ASN A 319 -27.48 -12.18 0.84
C ASN A 319 -28.18 -11.47 -0.34
N PRO A 320 -29.18 -12.12 -0.97
CA PRO A 320 -29.93 -11.55 -2.09
C PRO A 320 -30.61 -10.23 -1.76
N ALA A 321 -31.03 -10.03 -0.51
CA ALA A 321 -31.66 -8.79 -0.06
C ALA A 321 -30.67 -7.62 -0.08
N ALA A 322 -29.44 -7.83 0.37
CA ALA A 322 -28.38 -6.80 0.30
C ALA A 322 -27.98 -6.49 -1.15
N ALA A 323 -27.96 -7.51 -2.02
CA ALA A 323 -27.74 -7.35 -3.46
C ALA A 323 -28.85 -6.53 -4.13
N ALA A 324 -30.12 -6.86 -3.86
CA ALA A 324 -31.28 -6.14 -4.39
C ALA A 324 -31.39 -4.70 -3.85
N ALA A 325 -30.85 -4.44 -2.66
CA ALA A 325 -30.80 -3.11 -2.06
C ALA A 325 -29.62 -2.25 -2.54
N CYS A 326 -28.88 -2.67 -3.58
CA CYS A 326 -27.87 -1.83 -4.22
C CYS A 326 -28.52 -0.63 -4.91
N GLY A 327 -28.15 0.59 -4.49
CA GLY A 327 -28.65 1.83 -5.09
C GLY A 327 -27.56 2.75 -5.63
N ALA A 328 -26.29 2.34 -5.54
CA ALA A 328 -25.14 3.05 -6.09
C ALA A 328 -23.95 2.10 -6.27
N ALA A 329 -23.06 2.40 -7.20
CA ALA A 329 -21.77 1.72 -7.32
C ALA A 329 -20.63 2.70 -7.59
N ALA A 330 -19.43 2.34 -7.17
CA ALA A 330 -18.20 3.05 -7.53
C ALA A 330 -17.04 2.06 -7.52
N GLY A 331 -16.01 2.30 -8.33
CA GLY A 331 -14.82 1.47 -8.30
C GLY A 331 -13.56 2.30 -8.37
N LEU A 332 -12.55 1.93 -7.60
CA LEU A 332 -11.29 2.66 -7.56
C LEU A 332 -10.47 2.32 -8.81
N SER A 333 -10.24 3.33 -9.66
CA SER A 333 -9.48 3.20 -10.92
C SER A 333 -10.00 2.05 -11.80
N LEU A 334 -9.33 0.89 -11.80
CA LEU A 334 -9.77 -0.30 -12.53
C LEU A 334 -11.19 -0.73 -12.18
N GLY A 335 -11.60 -0.62 -10.91
CA GLY A 335 -12.92 -1.08 -10.44
C GLY A 335 -14.11 -0.42 -11.16
N GLU A 336 -13.88 0.68 -11.90
CA GLU A 336 -14.89 1.36 -12.72
C GLU A 336 -15.25 0.60 -14.02
N TYR A 337 -14.44 -0.37 -14.44
CA TYR A 337 -14.63 -1.10 -15.70
C TYR A 337 -15.20 -2.49 -15.44
N ALA A 338 -16.40 -2.78 -15.93
CA ALA A 338 -16.95 -4.13 -15.94
C ALA A 338 -16.71 -4.84 -17.28
N ALA A 339 -16.05 -6.00 -17.23
CA ALA A 339 -15.83 -7.03 -18.26
C ALA A 339 -15.03 -6.68 -19.53
N LEU A 340 -15.55 -5.86 -20.45
CA LEU A 340 -15.11 -5.98 -21.87
C LEU A 340 -13.82 -5.22 -22.22
N VAL A 341 -13.53 -4.15 -21.49
CA VAL A 341 -12.54 -3.15 -21.89
C VAL A 341 -11.21 -3.30 -21.14
N VAL A 342 -11.19 -4.19 -20.14
CA VAL A 342 -10.09 -4.31 -19.18
C VAL A 342 -8.82 -4.89 -19.79
N LYS A 343 -8.90 -5.88 -20.69
CA LYS A 343 -7.72 -6.44 -21.35
C LYS A 343 -6.96 -5.37 -22.14
N ILE A 344 -7.66 -4.69 -23.04
CA ILE A 344 -7.06 -3.64 -23.88
C ILE A 344 -6.54 -2.51 -23.01
N ARG A 345 -7.30 -2.07 -22.00
CA ARG A 345 -6.83 -1.07 -21.03
C ARG A 345 -5.54 -1.51 -20.34
N ALA A 346 -5.48 -2.74 -19.83
CA ALA A 346 -4.32 -3.27 -19.11
C ALA A 346 -3.08 -3.34 -20.00
N GLU A 347 -3.21 -3.93 -21.20
CA GLU A 347 -2.13 -4.02 -22.18
C GLU A 347 -1.66 -2.65 -22.63
N SER A 348 -2.59 -1.74 -22.93
CA SER A 348 -2.27 -0.38 -23.41
C SER A 348 -1.61 0.46 -22.32
N MET A 349 -2.10 0.38 -21.08
CA MET A 349 -1.50 1.08 -19.93
C MET A 349 -0.14 0.49 -19.55
N ALA A 350 0.05 -0.82 -19.63
CA ALA A 350 1.34 -1.44 -19.40
C ALA A 350 2.33 -1.13 -20.54
N ALA A 351 1.85 -1.07 -21.78
CA ALA A 351 2.65 -0.65 -22.93
C ALA A 351 3.07 0.82 -22.80
N ALA A 352 2.13 1.73 -22.51
CA ALA A 352 2.44 3.13 -22.19
C ALA A 352 3.35 3.24 -20.96
N GLY A 353 3.14 2.37 -19.96
CA GLY A 353 3.97 2.18 -18.77
C GLY A 353 5.46 1.98 -19.07
N ARG A 354 5.73 1.20 -20.12
CA ARG A 354 7.08 0.85 -20.60
C ARG A 354 7.54 1.69 -21.80
N ALA A 355 6.70 2.60 -22.28
CA ALA A 355 6.98 3.40 -23.46
C ALA A 355 7.79 4.64 -23.09
N GLY A 356 8.55 5.14 -24.07
CA GLY A 356 9.39 6.32 -23.89
C GLY A 356 10.76 6.00 -23.33
N SER A 357 11.70 6.93 -23.53
CA SER A 357 13.09 6.80 -23.08
C SER A 357 13.29 7.18 -21.61
N ARG A 358 12.31 7.88 -21.01
CA ARG A 358 12.39 8.36 -19.62
C ARG A 358 11.45 7.55 -18.73
N PRO A 359 11.97 6.81 -17.74
CA PRO A 359 11.14 5.94 -16.92
C PRO A 359 10.21 6.75 -16.02
N HIS A 360 9.04 6.20 -15.71
CA HIS A 360 8.01 6.87 -14.95
C HIS A 360 7.17 5.88 -14.12
N GLY A 361 6.53 6.37 -13.05
CA GLY A 361 5.81 5.53 -12.10
C GLY A 361 4.88 6.34 -11.19
N MET A 362 4.62 5.81 -10.00
CA MET A 362 3.76 6.44 -9.00
C MET A 362 4.37 6.39 -7.59
N LEU A 363 4.04 7.39 -6.78
CA LEU A 363 4.50 7.59 -5.41
C LEU A 363 3.30 7.89 -4.50
N SER A 364 3.05 7.05 -3.51
CA SER A 364 2.06 7.33 -2.46
C SER A 364 2.64 8.33 -1.48
N VAL A 365 1.90 9.41 -1.18
CA VAL A 365 2.26 10.43 -0.20
C VAL A 365 1.11 10.59 0.80
N VAL A 366 1.42 10.54 2.09
CA VAL A 366 0.43 10.66 3.18
C VAL A 366 0.87 11.74 4.15
N GLY A 367 -0.05 12.61 4.55
CA GLY A 367 0.14 13.57 5.64
C GLY A 367 0.42 15.01 5.22
N LEU A 368 0.35 15.34 3.93
CA LEU A 368 0.49 16.73 3.45
C LEU A 368 -0.83 17.31 2.95
N PRO A 369 -1.04 18.64 3.11
CA PRO A 369 -2.11 19.37 2.43
C PRO A 369 -1.93 19.40 0.91
N ASP A 370 -3.04 19.44 0.17
CA ASP A 370 -3.05 19.38 -1.30
C ASP A 370 -2.20 20.48 -1.95
N GLY A 371 -2.39 21.74 -1.53
CA GLY A 371 -1.64 22.87 -2.08
C GLY A 371 -0.12 22.78 -1.85
N GLU A 372 0.30 22.15 -0.75
CA GLU A 372 1.72 21.94 -0.46
C GLU A 372 2.30 20.84 -1.34
N LEU A 373 1.63 19.69 -1.44
CA LEU A 373 2.07 18.60 -2.31
C LEU A 373 2.06 19.00 -3.80
N GLU A 374 1.03 19.72 -4.24
CA GLU A 374 0.95 20.26 -5.62
C GLU A 374 2.06 21.28 -5.89
N GLY A 375 2.43 22.09 -4.89
CA GLY A 375 3.59 22.99 -4.95
C GLY A 375 4.90 22.22 -5.14
N ILE A 376 5.10 21.17 -4.34
CA ILE A 376 6.26 20.26 -4.46
C ILE A 376 6.31 19.62 -5.85
N CYS A 377 5.19 19.10 -6.37
CA CYS A 377 5.15 18.52 -7.72
C CYS A 377 5.57 19.53 -8.81
N ARG A 378 5.12 20.77 -8.68
CA ARG A 378 5.45 21.85 -9.62
C ARG A 378 6.93 22.22 -9.56
N GLU A 379 7.48 22.35 -8.36
CA GLU A 379 8.90 22.62 -8.17
C GLU A 379 9.79 21.51 -8.74
N ALA A 380 9.37 20.24 -8.59
CA ALA A 380 10.05 19.09 -9.19
C ALA A 380 10.10 19.21 -10.73
N ALA A 381 8.95 19.52 -11.34
CA ALA A 381 8.84 19.69 -12.79
C ALA A 381 9.65 20.89 -13.31
N GLU A 382 9.63 22.02 -12.58
CA GLU A 382 10.41 23.21 -12.92
C GLU A 382 11.92 22.94 -12.85
N LYS A 383 12.38 22.25 -11.80
CA LYS A 383 13.81 21.92 -11.61
C LYS A 383 14.36 20.97 -12.66
N LEU A 384 13.58 19.96 -13.04
CA LEU A 384 13.99 18.96 -14.04
C LEU A 384 13.75 19.42 -15.48
N GLY A 385 13.05 20.54 -15.65
CA GLY A 385 12.90 21.23 -16.92
C GLY A 385 11.71 20.77 -17.77
N PRO A 386 11.55 21.37 -18.96
CA PRO A 386 10.39 21.18 -19.83
C PRO A 386 10.16 19.70 -20.19
N GLY A 387 8.89 19.30 -20.24
CA GLY A 387 8.50 17.91 -20.54
C GLY A 387 8.48 16.98 -19.33
N THR A 388 8.88 17.45 -18.14
CA THR A 388 8.75 16.69 -16.91
C THR A 388 7.30 16.62 -16.45
N VAL A 389 6.72 15.41 -16.49
CA VAL A 389 5.42 15.12 -15.86
C VAL A 389 5.65 14.77 -14.39
N CYS A 390 4.98 15.50 -13.50
CA CYS A 390 4.90 15.23 -12.07
C CYS A 390 3.65 15.90 -11.51
N VAL A 391 2.60 15.12 -11.24
CA VAL A 391 1.30 15.65 -10.81
C VAL A 391 0.64 14.76 -9.78
N VAL A 392 -0.22 15.34 -8.94
CA VAL A 392 -1.11 14.54 -8.08
C VAL A 392 -2.16 13.86 -8.96
N ALA A 393 -2.10 12.53 -9.00
CA ALA A 393 -2.88 11.70 -9.89
C ALA A 393 -4.03 10.97 -9.19
N ASN A 394 -3.94 10.78 -7.87
CA ASN A 394 -5.03 10.19 -7.10
C ASN A 394 -5.23 10.96 -5.79
N TYR A 395 -6.49 11.34 -5.54
CA TYR A 395 -6.98 11.89 -4.29
C TYR A 395 -7.77 10.77 -3.59
N LEU A 396 -7.15 10.06 -2.64
CA LEU A 396 -7.70 8.80 -2.10
C LEU A 396 -8.54 9.00 -0.84
N PHE A 397 -8.03 9.78 0.10
CA PHE A 397 -8.63 10.11 1.40
C PHE A 397 -7.92 11.34 1.99
N PRO A 398 -8.40 11.99 3.06
CA PRO A 398 -7.80 13.22 3.57
C PRO A 398 -6.29 13.10 3.81
N THR A 399 -5.53 13.97 3.15
CA THR A 399 -4.05 13.99 3.11
C THR A 399 -3.38 12.72 2.57
N GLY A 400 -4.12 11.78 2.00
CA GLY A 400 -3.63 10.61 1.27
C GLY A 400 -3.72 10.81 -0.24
N ARG A 401 -2.57 10.96 -0.88
CA ARG A 401 -2.44 11.27 -2.31
C ARG A 401 -1.50 10.28 -2.99
N VAL A 402 -1.63 10.16 -4.31
CA VAL A 402 -0.63 9.51 -5.16
C VAL A 402 -0.16 10.51 -6.19
N VAL A 403 1.15 10.69 -6.27
CA VAL A 403 1.83 11.50 -7.29
C VAL A 403 2.29 10.57 -8.40
N SER A 404 2.01 10.94 -9.65
CA SER A 404 2.45 10.19 -10.84
C SER A 404 3.32 11.08 -11.71
N GLY A 405 4.34 10.48 -12.32
CA GLY A 405 5.29 11.23 -13.14
C GLY A 405 6.56 10.46 -13.44
N HIS A 406 7.55 11.16 -13.99
CA HIS A 406 8.89 10.60 -14.23
C HIS A 406 9.57 10.20 -12.92
N LEU A 407 10.36 9.13 -12.96
CA LEU A 407 10.95 8.58 -11.73
C LEU A 407 11.86 9.58 -11.03
N ASP A 408 12.69 10.32 -11.77
CA ASP A 408 13.55 11.37 -11.22
C ASP A 408 12.77 12.50 -10.53
N ALA A 409 11.63 12.91 -11.09
CA ALA A 409 10.74 13.88 -10.45
C ALA A 409 10.13 13.32 -9.17
N LEU A 410 9.71 12.07 -9.20
CA LEU A 410 9.14 11.41 -8.04
C LEU A 410 10.17 11.11 -6.94
N ASP A 411 11.46 10.89 -7.27
CA ASP A 411 12.53 10.77 -6.27
C ASP A 411 12.70 12.10 -5.55
N TRP A 412 12.67 13.20 -6.30
CA TRP A 412 12.69 14.53 -5.73
C TRP A 412 11.47 14.80 -4.86
N VAL A 413 10.26 14.49 -5.33
CA VAL A 413 9.02 14.65 -4.55
C VAL A 413 9.05 13.81 -3.29
N GLN A 414 9.60 12.59 -3.33
CA GLN A 414 9.69 11.73 -2.15
C GLN A 414 10.53 12.38 -1.05
N SER A 415 11.71 12.89 -1.39
CA SER A 415 12.56 13.63 -0.44
C SER A 415 11.89 14.91 0.04
N ALA A 416 11.41 15.75 -0.88
CA ALA A 416 10.80 17.04 -0.55
C ALA A 416 9.51 16.90 0.28
N ALA A 417 8.68 15.88 0.02
CA ALA A 417 7.48 15.62 0.80
C ALA A 417 7.81 15.17 2.23
N LEU A 418 8.81 14.30 2.42
CA LEU A 418 9.26 13.90 3.75
C LEU A 418 9.87 15.09 4.51
N GLU A 419 10.65 15.93 3.83
CA GLU A 419 11.19 17.17 4.40
C GLU A 419 10.09 18.18 4.78
N ALA A 420 8.99 18.22 4.03
CA ALA A 420 7.81 19.02 4.32
C ALA A 420 6.93 18.44 5.44
N GLY A 421 7.26 17.26 5.99
CA GLY A 421 6.54 16.64 7.10
C GLY A 421 5.49 15.60 6.70
N ALA A 422 5.56 15.05 5.48
CA ALA A 422 4.75 13.88 5.13
C ALA A 422 5.02 12.72 6.10
N LEU A 423 3.96 12.06 6.55
CA LEU A 423 4.03 10.87 7.41
C LEU A 423 4.60 9.66 6.66
N LYS A 424 4.36 9.59 5.35
CA LYS A 424 4.86 8.51 4.48
C LYS A 424 4.98 9.02 3.05
N ALA A 425 6.08 8.66 2.39
CA ALA A 425 6.25 8.78 0.95
C ALA A 425 6.91 7.48 0.42
N ALA A 426 6.20 6.71 -0.40
CA ALA A 426 6.67 5.38 -0.83
C ALA A 426 6.25 5.06 -2.26
N ARG A 427 7.15 4.42 -3.01
CA ARG A 427 6.91 3.98 -4.39
C ARG A 427 5.79 2.93 -4.44
N LEU A 428 4.98 3.01 -5.48
CA LEU A 428 3.99 1.98 -5.79
C LEU A 428 4.58 1.01 -6.82
N ALA A 429 4.35 -0.28 -6.61
CA ALA A 429 4.72 -1.35 -7.54
C ALA A 429 3.75 -1.37 -8.73
N VAL A 430 3.85 -0.37 -9.60
CA VAL A 430 3.04 -0.23 -10.81
C VAL A 430 3.92 0.02 -12.02
N SER A 431 3.43 -0.37 -13.19
CA SER A 431 4.20 -0.34 -14.43
C SER A 431 4.32 1.04 -15.08
N GLY A 432 3.66 2.09 -14.56
CA GLY A 432 3.72 3.42 -15.16
C GLY A 432 3.07 4.54 -14.35
N ALA A 433 3.22 5.77 -14.85
CA ALA A 433 2.63 6.97 -14.27
C ALA A 433 1.16 7.14 -14.69
N PHE A 434 0.28 6.32 -14.12
CA PHE A 434 -1.14 6.33 -14.45
C PHE A 434 -1.83 7.64 -14.08
N HIS A 435 -2.93 7.95 -14.79
CA HIS A 435 -3.74 9.15 -14.59
C HIS A 435 -2.97 10.45 -14.87
N THR A 436 -2.10 10.41 -15.89
CA THR A 436 -1.32 11.55 -16.38
C THR A 436 -1.30 11.59 -17.90
N SER A 437 -0.79 12.68 -18.47
CA SER A 437 -0.57 12.82 -19.92
C SER A 437 0.35 11.75 -20.52
N LEU A 438 1.16 11.06 -19.72
CA LEU A 438 1.98 9.94 -20.20
C LEU A 438 1.14 8.74 -20.67
N MET A 439 -0.12 8.67 -20.27
CA MET A 439 -1.06 7.61 -20.67
C MET A 439 -1.88 7.96 -21.93
N GLU A 440 -1.57 9.06 -22.62
CA GLU A 440 -2.27 9.47 -23.83
C GLU A 440 -2.30 8.38 -24.94
N PRO A 441 -1.21 7.62 -25.19
CA PRO A 441 -1.27 6.50 -26.14
C PRO A 441 -2.25 5.40 -25.70
N ALA A 442 -2.35 5.16 -24.39
CA ALA A 442 -3.29 4.18 -23.85
C ALA A 442 -4.73 4.67 -23.94
N ARG A 443 -4.98 5.97 -23.77
CA ARG A 443 -6.29 6.61 -23.99
C ARG A 443 -6.76 6.40 -25.42
N ALA A 444 -5.90 6.63 -26.41
CA ALA A 444 -6.26 6.47 -27.82
C ALA A 444 -6.62 5.01 -28.16
N ALA A 445 -5.82 4.04 -27.68
CA ALA A 445 -6.11 2.62 -27.86
C ALA A 445 -7.44 2.21 -27.20
N LEU A 446 -7.69 2.73 -25.99
CA LEU A 446 -8.93 2.51 -25.25
C LEU A 446 -10.15 3.09 -25.97
N GLU A 447 -10.07 4.33 -26.46
CA GLU A 447 -11.17 4.99 -27.18
C GLU A 447 -11.53 4.23 -28.46
N SER A 448 -10.51 3.74 -29.18
CA SER A 448 -10.72 2.88 -30.35
C SER A 448 -11.42 1.57 -29.99
N ALA A 449 -11.01 0.93 -28.90
CA ALA A 449 -11.66 -0.31 -28.43
C ALA A 449 -13.10 -0.04 -28.02
N LEU A 450 -13.31 1.01 -27.23
CA LEU A 450 -14.62 1.42 -26.77
C LEU A 450 -15.57 1.66 -27.94
N ALA A 451 -15.13 2.27 -29.05
CA ALA A 451 -15.98 2.52 -30.22
C ALA A 451 -16.69 1.26 -30.77
N SER A 452 -16.10 0.07 -30.59
CA SER A 452 -16.68 -1.22 -30.97
C SER A 452 -17.66 -1.82 -29.93
N VAL A 453 -17.69 -1.25 -28.72
CA VAL A 453 -18.48 -1.72 -27.58
C VAL A 453 -19.79 -0.96 -27.47
N LYS A 454 -20.89 -1.71 -27.36
CA LYS A 454 -22.19 -1.17 -27.00
C LYS A 454 -22.21 -0.81 -25.50
N ILE A 455 -22.27 0.48 -25.21
CA ILE A 455 -22.44 0.99 -23.84
C ILE A 455 -23.94 1.26 -23.62
N CYS A 456 -24.45 0.81 -22.48
CA CYS A 456 -25.82 1.06 -22.05
C CYS A 456 -25.84 2.02 -20.86
N ALA A 457 -26.93 2.77 -20.71
CA ALA A 457 -27.15 3.61 -19.53
C ALA A 457 -27.12 2.76 -18.24
N PRO A 458 -26.42 3.20 -17.19
CA PRO A 458 -26.41 2.50 -15.91
C PRO A 458 -27.80 2.40 -15.28
N GLN A 459 -28.15 1.22 -14.76
CA GLN A 459 -29.44 1.00 -14.07
C GLN A 459 -29.46 1.62 -12.66
N ILE A 460 -28.28 1.71 -12.04
CA ILE A 460 -28.03 2.42 -10.79
C ILE A 460 -26.97 3.50 -11.05
N PRO A 461 -26.96 4.59 -10.27
CA PRO A 461 -25.88 5.57 -10.34
C PRO A 461 -24.51 4.92 -10.11
N VAL A 462 -23.60 5.10 -11.07
CA VAL A 462 -22.20 4.66 -10.98
C VAL A 462 -21.33 5.91 -10.90
N TRP A 463 -20.49 6.05 -9.88
CA TRP A 463 -19.65 7.24 -9.73
C TRP A 463 -18.43 7.19 -10.64
N SER A 464 -18.20 8.31 -11.35
CA SER A 464 -17.00 8.47 -12.16
C SER A 464 -15.80 8.88 -11.31
N ASN A 465 -14.65 8.26 -11.56
CA ASN A 465 -13.40 8.66 -10.91
C ASN A 465 -12.93 10.07 -11.31
N VAL A 466 -13.34 10.58 -12.48
CA VAL A 466 -12.88 11.87 -13.01
C VAL A 466 -13.67 13.04 -12.40
N THR A 467 -14.99 12.86 -12.26
CA THR A 467 -15.90 13.94 -11.81
C THR A 467 -16.31 13.81 -10.36
N ALA A 468 -16.07 12.65 -9.72
CA ALA A 468 -16.63 12.30 -8.42
C ALA A 468 -18.17 12.45 -8.34
N SER A 469 -18.84 12.22 -9.47
CA SER A 469 -20.29 12.31 -9.62
C SER A 469 -20.80 11.12 -10.44
N PRO A 470 -22.10 10.79 -10.38
CA PRO A 470 -22.65 9.75 -11.23
C PRO A 470 -22.35 9.97 -12.72
N PHE A 471 -22.06 8.88 -13.42
CA PHE A 471 -22.01 8.88 -14.88
C PHE A 471 -23.33 9.42 -15.46
N PRO A 472 -23.26 10.14 -16.58
CA PRO A 472 -24.46 10.52 -17.31
C PRO A 472 -25.11 9.27 -17.93
N SER A 473 -26.36 9.41 -18.36
CA SER A 473 -27.11 8.32 -18.99
C SER A 473 -26.74 8.09 -20.46
N ASP A 474 -26.12 9.07 -21.12
CA ASP A 474 -25.79 8.97 -22.53
C ASP A 474 -24.50 8.16 -22.78
N PRO A 475 -24.53 7.16 -23.67
CA PRO A 475 -23.38 6.28 -23.95
C PRO A 475 -22.10 7.01 -24.38
N ASP A 476 -22.21 8.12 -25.12
CA ASP A 476 -21.06 8.84 -25.66
C ASP A 476 -20.31 9.62 -24.58
N SER A 477 -21.03 10.25 -23.64
CA SER A 477 -20.39 10.89 -22.49
C SER A 477 -19.78 9.87 -21.53
N ILE A 478 -20.41 8.70 -21.36
CA ILE A 478 -19.79 7.59 -20.61
C ILE A 478 -18.47 7.19 -21.29
N ARG A 479 -18.50 6.96 -22.60
CA ARG A 479 -17.32 6.62 -23.40
C ARG A 479 -16.19 7.64 -23.24
N LYS A 480 -16.53 8.92 -23.33
CA LYS A 480 -15.57 10.03 -23.17
C LYS A 480 -14.99 10.07 -21.76
N LEU A 481 -15.81 9.88 -20.73
CA LEU A 481 -15.34 9.86 -19.33
C LEU A 481 -14.41 8.68 -19.05
N LEU A 482 -14.69 7.49 -19.61
CA LEU A 482 -13.79 6.33 -19.50
C LEU A 482 -12.43 6.63 -20.15
N GLY A 483 -12.39 7.24 -21.33
CA GLY A 483 -11.14 7.67 -21.98
C GLY A 483 -10.37 8.68 -21.12
N ARG A 484 -11.06 9.72 -20.62
CA ARG A 484 -10.47 10.75 -19.75
C ARG A 484 -9.86 10.16 -18.47
N GLN A 485 -10.46 9.09 -17.93
CA GLN A 485 -9.98 8.44 -16.70
C GLN A 485 -8.52 7.98 -16.78
N LEU A 486 -7.98 7.68 -17.97
CA LEU A 486 -6.59 7.23 -18.10
C LEU A 486 -5.57 8.35 -17.92
N VAL A 487 -5.97 9.59 -18.16
CA VAL A 487 -5.08 10.76 -18.24
C VAL A 487 -5.43 11.86 -17.25
N GLU A 488 -6.59 11.75 -16.58
CA GLU A 488 -7.04 12.71 -15.57
C GLU A 488 -7.03 12.10 -14.16
N PRO A 489 -6.85 12.93 -13.11
CA PRO A 489 -6.75 12.46 -11.74
C PRO A 489 -8.01 11.72 -11.24
N VAL A 490 -7.78 10.71 -10.41
CA VAL A 490 -8.83 9.97 -9.70
C VAL A 490 -9.25 10.73 -8.44
N ARG A 491 -10.51 11.16 -8.38
CA ARG A 491 -11.12 11.92 -7.29
C ARG A 491 -11.86 11.01 -6.29
N TRP A 492 -11.17 9.99 -5.79
CA TRP A 492 -11.80 8.96 -4.95
C TRP A 492 -12.29 9.48 -3.58
N GLU A 493 -11.52 10.37 -2.94
CA GLU A 493 -11.93 11.01 -1.68
C GLU A 493 -13.29 11.70 -1.81
N ALA A 494 -13.47 12.48 -2.88
CA ALA A 494 -14.73 13.18 -3.14
C ALA A 494 -15.88 12.18 -3.40
N THR A 495 -15.63 11.07 -4.09
CA THR A 495 -16.62 9.98 -4.24
C THR A 495 -17.02 9.38 -2.89
N LEU A 496 -16.04 9.10 -2.01
CA LEU A 496 -16.33 8.55 -0.68
C LEU A 496 -17.11 9.55 0.20
N VAL A 497 -16.76 10.84 0.14
CA VAL A 497 -17.51 11.91 0.82
C VAL A 497 -18.94 11.98 0.30
N ALA A 498 -19.13 11.97 -1.02
CA ALA A 498 -20.46 11.99 -1.64
C ALA A 498 -21.31 10.78 -1.22
N LEU A 499 -20.75 9.57 -1.18
CA LEU A 499 -21.49 8.35 -0.82
C LEU A 499 -21.79 8.21 0.67
N THR A 500 -21.02 8.86 1.53
CA THR A 500 -21.19 8.81 3.00
C THR A 500 -21.95 10.01 3.56
N SER A 501 -22.05 11.10 2.80
CA SER A 501 -22.78 12.29 3.23
C SER A 501 -24.31 12.07 3.13
N PRO A 502 -25.08 12.28 4.22
CA PRO A 502 -26.54 12.23 4.16
C PRO A 502 -27.14 13.41 3.35
N ASP A 503 -26.38 14.50 3.21
CA ASP A 503 -26.81 15.74 2.54
C ASP A 503 -26.56 15.71 1.02
N ASP A 504 -25.90 14.66 0.50
CA ASP A 504 -25.71 14.52 -0.93
C ASP A 504 -27.06 14.28 -1.63
N VAL A 505 -27.33 15.07 -2.68
CA VAL A 505 -28.59 14.98 -3.46
C VAL A 505 -28.82 13.60 -4.05
N ASN A 506 -27.76 12.83 -4.27
CA ASN A 506 -27.80 11.47 -4.79
C ASN A 506 -28.04 10.42 -3.68
N ASN A 507 -28.02 10.82 -2.41
CA ASN A 507 -28.35 10.01 -1.22
C ASN A 507 -29.71 10.36 -0.61
N ALA A 508 -30.50 11.23 -1.23
CA ALA A 508 -31.83 11.57 -0.74
C ALA A 508 -32.70 10.30 -0.56
N GLY A 509 -33.15 10.06 0.67
CA GLY A 509 -33.91 8.89 1.11
C GLY A 509 -33.13 7.85 1.92
N THR A 510 -31.83 8.05 2.16
CA THR A 510 -31.02 7.20 3.05
C THR A 510 -30.67 7.96 4.34
N GLU A 511 -31.39 7.69 5.43
CA GLU A 511 -31.06 8.23 6.76
C GLU A 511 -29.63 7.80 7.15
N GLY A 512 -28.73 8.77 7.35
CA GLY A 512 -27.32 8.53 7.71
C GLY A 512 -26.37 8.18 6.54
N GLY A 513 -26.78 8.37 5.29
CA GLY A 513 -25.99 8.03 4.10
C GLY A 513 -26.14 6.57 3.67
N ARG A 514 -25.34 6.12 2.69
CA ARG A 514 -25.43 4.75 2.15
C ARG A 514 -24.61 3.77 2.96
N LYS A 515 -25.13 2.55 3.12
CA LYS A 515 -24.35 1.43 3.68
C LYS A 515 -23.36 0.94 2.63
N LEU A 516 -22.07 1.00 2.93
CA LEU A 516 -21.01 0.65 1.98
C LEU A 516 -20.71 -0.86 2.02
N HIS A 517 -20.53 -1.46 0.84
CA HIS A 517 -20.06 -2.83 0.67
C HIS A 517 -18.82 -2.82 -0.22
N GLU A 518 -17.65 -3.25 0.29
CA GLU A 518 -16.48 -3.52 -0.55
C GLU A 518 -16.61 -4.92 -1.14
N LEU A 519 -16.62 -5.00 -2.47
CA LEU A 519 -16.79 -6.23 -3.24
C LEU A 519 -15.50 -6.55 -3.99
N GLY A 520 -14.68 -7.40 -3.41
CA GLY A 520 -13.37 -7.74 -3.96
C GLY A 520 -12.38 -8.15 -2.88
N PRO A 521 -11.12 -8.44 -3.25
CA PRO A 521 -10.11 -8.90 -2.31
C PRO A 521 -9.62 -7.80 -1.37
N GLY A 522 -9.21 -8.25 -0.18
CA GLY A 522 -8.62 -7.39 0.84
C GLY A 522 -9.62 -6.41 1.44
N GLN A 523 -9.12 -5.32 2.02
CA GLN A 523 -9.91 -4.28 2.67
C GLN A 523 -9.41 -2.87 2.29
N GLN A 524 -8.97 -2.73 1.04
CA GLN A 524 -8.31 -1.51 0.54
C GLN A 524 -9.20 -0.28 0.73
N ILE A 525 -10.46 -0.38 0.27
CA ILE A 525 -11.41 0.73 0.34
C ILE A 525 -11.85 0.95 1.78
N LYS A 526 -12.11 -0.11 2.55
CA LYS A 526 -12.46 0.00 3.98
C LYS A 526 -11.40 0.76 4.78
N SER A 527 -10.12 0.54 4.51
CA SER A 527 -9.02 1.30 5.12
C SER A 527 -9.06 2.80 4.75
N MET A 528 -9.44 3.14 3.51
CA MET A 528 -9.61 4.54 3.08
C MET A 528 -10.85 5.18 3.71
N VAL A 529 -11.98 4.46 3.78
CA VAL A 529 -13.22 4.93 4.41
C VAL A 529 -13.00 5.30 5.86
N ARG A 530 -12.16 4.55 6.61
CA ARG A 530 -11.79 4.89 7.99
C ARG A 530 -11.22 6.31 8.13
N ARG A 531 -10.55 6.82 7.09
CA ARG A 531 -9.96 8.17 7.05
C ARG A 531 -10.96 9.24 6.61
N VAL A 532 -12.09 8.86 6.03
CA VAL A 532 -13.15 9.77 5.55
C VAL A 532 -14.30 9.87 6.56
N SER A 533 -14.80 8.73 7.02
CA SER A 533 -15.92 8.66 7.98
C SER A 533 -15.79 7.42 8.87
N GLY A 534 -15.62 7.66 10.18
CA GLY A 534 -15.53 6.60 11.17
C GLY A 534 -16.82 5.78 11.31
N ASP A 535 -17.98 6.39 11.11
CA ASP A 535 -19.27 5.71 11.21
C ASP A 535 -19.56 4.86 9.98
N ALA A 536 -19.27 5.40 8.78
CA ALA A 536 -19.36 4.61 7.55
C ALA A 536 -18.41 3.41 7.59
N TRP A 537 -17.19 3.59 8.12
CA TRP A 537 -16.21 2.50 8.29
C TRP A 537 -16.72 1.37 9.20
N LYS A 538 -17.35 1.70 10.34
CA LYS A 538 -17.93 0.71 11.26
C LYS A 538 -19.10 -0.05 10.61
N ALA A 539 -19.93 0.65 9.84
CA ALA A 539 -21.09 0.06 9.16
C ALA A 539 -20.74 -0.70 7.87
N MET A 540 -19.52 -0.53 7.36
CA MET A 540 -19.07 -1.08 6.08
C MET A 540 -18.89 -2.59 6.13
N VAL A 541 -19.51 -3.27 5.17
CA VAL A 541 -19.40 -4.72 4.98
C VAL A 541 -18.33 -5.00 3.92
N ASN A 542 -17.51 -6.01 4.16
CA ASN A 542 -16.59 -6.52 3.15
C ASN A 542 -17.12 -7.88 2.67
N ALA A 543 -17.29 -8.05 1.36
CA ALA A 543 -17.65 -9.31 0.75
C ALA A 543 -16.52 -9.69 -0.21
N SER A 544 -15.71 -10.68 0.19
CA SER A 544 -14.62 -11.22 -0.61
C SER A 544 -15.04 -12.53 -1.27
N ALA A 545 -14.58 -12.77 -2.50
CA ALA A 545 -14.78 -14.05 -3.19
C ALA A 545 -13.82 -15.17 -2.73
N SER A 546 -12.84 -14.86 -1.88
CA SER A 546 -11.89 -15.80 -1.26
C SER A 546 -12.55 -16.85 -0.39
#